data_AF-A0A5P5ZPZ7-F1
#
_entry.id   AF-A0A5P5ZPZ7-F1
#
_cell.length_a   1.000
_cell.length_b   1.000
_cell.length_c   1.000
_cell.angle_alpha   90.00
_cell.angle_beta   90.00
_cell.angle_gamma   90.00
#
_symmetry.space_group_name_H-M   'P 1'
#
loop_
_entity.id
_entity.type
_entity.pdbx_description
1 polymer ?
#
loop_
_entity_poly.entity_id
_entity_poly.type
_entity_poly.pdbx_seq_one_letter_code
_entity_poly.pdbx_strand_id
1 'polypeptide(L)'
;MKKLVTGAVALLAVGFTYAQSNVDYSRQYGNGNISNLMQEGLQNNNDLLQDGTTNIAGIAQDGTYNRSIAVSQGTSNILEIDQEGNDNSNDAWQIGVGNYAKVNQKQAIGGQIAWTRQNGTDNEVELYQWDTSNRAYMTQSGDRNYAGAQQYTVGNVTTGEQFGNDNSLINWQTGNANQSFHRQDGTFNEATLDQMGTNQMHTGFQNGSGNMMTVTQMD
;
A
#
# COMPACT_ATOMS: atom_id res chain seq x y z
N MET A 1 15.78 0.20 -73.96
CA MET A 1 16.22 0.71 -72.63
C MET A 1 15.25 1.84 -72.25
N LYS A 2 14.53 1.91 -71.13
CA LYS A 2 14.67 1.32 -69.79
C LYS A 2 13.24 1.08 -69.23
N LYS A 3 13.03 -0.01 -68.49
CA LYS A 3 11.80 -0.29 -67.76
C LYS A 3 11.72 0.66 -66.56
N LEU A 4 10.65 1.44 -66.44
CA LEU A 4 10.38 2.25 -65.26
C LEU A 4 9.69 1.34 -64.22
N VAL A 5 10.50 0.78 -63.32
CA VAL A 5 9.99 0.11 -62.12
C VAL A 5 9.70 1.22 -61.11
N THR A 6 8.46 1.67 -61.02
CA THR A 6 8.02 2.53 -59.93
C THR A 6 7.93 1.67 -58.66
N GLY A 7 9.01 1.69 -57.90
CA GLY A 7 9.14 1.01 -56.62
C GLY A 7 8.09 1.52 -55.64
N ALA A 8 7.38 0.59 -55.02
CA ALA A 8 6.60 0.85 -53.83
C ALA A 8 7.57 1.34 -52.74
N VAL A 9 7.48 2.61 -52.36
CA VAL A 9 8.08 3.10 -51.12
C VAL A 9 7.22 2.55 -50.00
N ALA A 10 7.59 1.38 -49.48
CA ALA A 10 7.08 0.93 -48.20
C ALA A 10 7.59 1.92 -47.15
N LEU A 11 6.68 2.74 -46.61
CA LEU A 11 6.93 3.52 -45.42
C LEU A 11 7.18 2.51 -44.29
N LEU A 12 8.44 2.19 -44.01
CA LEU A 12 8.82 1.50 -42.79
C LEU A 12 8.59 2.49 -41.64
N ALA A 13 7.36 2.52 -41.15
CA ALA A 13 7.10 3.00 -39.81
C ALA A 13 7.82 2.03 -38.86
N VAL A 14 9.07 2.35 -38.53
CA VAL A 14 9.74 1.77 -37.37
C VAL A 14 8.98 2.32 -36.17
N GLY A 15 7.90 1.65 -35.80
CA GLY A 15 7.31 1.83 -34.50
C GLY A 15 8.39 1.43 -33.50
N PHE A 16 8.92 2.39 -32.76
CA PHE A 16 9.55 2.09 -31.48
C PHE A 16 8.48 1.42 -30.65
N THR A 17 8.45 0.08 -30.67
CA THR A 17 7.73 -0.68 -29.68
C THR A 17 8.51 -0.48 -28.40
N TYR A 18 8.09 0.48 -27.58
CA TYR A 18 8.51 0.51 -26.19
C TYR A 18 8.08 -0.83 -25.61
N ALA A 19 9.03 -1.73 -25.41
CA ALA A 19 8.78 -2.96 -24.67
C ALA A 19 8.40 -2.53 -23.24
N GLN A 20 7.12 -2.70 -22.89
CA GLN A 20 6.65 -2.60 -21.52
C GLN A 20 7.39 -3.66 -20.70
N SER A 21 8.51 -3.31 -20.07
CA SER A 21 9.33 -4.25 -19.29
C SER A 21 8.78 -4.43 -17.88
N ASN A 22 7.48 -4.71 -17.76
CA ASN A 22 6.87 -5.06 -16.48
C ASN A 22 7.29 -6.47 -16.08
N VAL A 23 7.56 -6.66 -14.79
CA VAL A 23 8.04 -7.91 -14.21
C VAL A 23 7.06 -8.34 -13.13
N ASP A 24 6.57 -9.57 -13.23
CA ASP A 24 5.75 -10.20 -12.21
C ASP A 24 6.38 -11.52 -11.75
N TYR A 25 6.47 -11.70 -10.44
CA TYR A 25 6.81 -12.94 -9.76
C TYR A 25 5.71 -13.31 -8.77
N SER A 26 4.65 -13.95 -9.26
CA SER A 26 3.56 -14.46 -8.41
C SER A 26 3.72 -15.95 -8.09
N ARG A 27 3.74 -16.30 -6.80
CA ARG A 27 3.83 -17.68 -6.27
C ARG A 27 2.65 -17.96 -5.36
N GLN A 28 1.97 -19.08 -5.59
CA GLN A 28 0.85 -19.54 -4.78
C GLN A 28 1.11 -20.97 -4.28
N TYR A 29 1.06 -21.16 -2.97
CA TYR A 29 1.16 -22.45 -2.30
C TYR A 29 -0.11 -22.73 -1.50
N GLY A 30 -0.59 -23.97 -1.51
CA GLY A 30 -1.82 -24.37 -0.83
C GLY A 30 -3.07 -24.36 -1.73
N ASN A 31 -4.27 -24.30 -1.15
CA ASN A 31 -5.53 -24.60 -1.84
C ASN A 31 -6.46 -23.38 -1.96
N GLY A 32 -6.95 -23.10 -3.16
CA GLY A 32 -8.03 -22.11 -3.38
C GLY A 32 -7.60 -20.65 -3.24
N ASN A 33 -6.30 -20.36 -3.28
CA ASN A 33 -5.82 -18.98 -3.34
C ASN A 33 -6.19 -18.35 -4.71
N ILE A 34 -6.46 -17.05 -4.70
CA ILE A 34 -6.78 -16.25 -5.88
C ILE A 34 -5.79 -15.09 -5.94
N SER A 35 -5.14 -14.92 -7.09
CA SER A 35 -4.35 -13.73 -7.41
C SER A 35 -4.89 -13.08 -8.67
N ASN A 36 -5.10 -11.77 -8.62
CA ASN A 36 -5.43 -10.94 -9.76
C ASN A 36 -4.41 -9.79 -9.83
N LEU A 37 -3.53 -9.84 -10.84
CA LEU A 37 -2.50 -8.82 -11.05
C LEU A 37 -2.74 -8.10 -12.37
N MET A 38 -2.67 -6.77 -12.34
CA MET A 38 -2.67 -5.90 -13.51
C MET A 38 -1.47 -4.96 -13.45
N GLN A 39 -0.64 -4.95 -14.49
CA GLN A 39 0.50 -4.04 -14.62
C GLN A 39 0.42 -3.27 -15.95
N GLU A 40 0.01 -2.01 -15.90
CA GLU A 40 -0.04 -1.09 -17.03
C GLU A 40 1.09 -0.06 -16.94
N GLY A 41 1.76 0.22 -18.06
CA GLY A 41 2.89 1.16 -18.12
C GLY A 41 4.28 0.51 -18.26
N LEU A 42 5.34 1.13 -17.73
CA LEU A 42 6.74 0.76 -18.01
C LEU A 42 7.52 0.40 -16.74
N GLN A 43 8.16 -0.77 -16.71
CA GLN A 43 9.09 -1.18 -15.64
C GLN A 43 8.46 -1.31 -14.26
N ASN A 44 7.17 -1.67 -14.19
CA ASN A 44 6.54 -2.05 -12.93
C ASN A 44 7.04 -3.44 -12.49
N ASN A 45 7.22 -3.63 -11.19
CA ASN A 45 7.71 -4.86 -10.58
C ASN A 45 6.74 -5.31 -9.48
N ASN A 46 6.30 -6.56 -9.57
CA ASN A 46 5.47 -7.22 -8.57
C ASN A 46 6.14 -8.51 -8.10
N ASP A 47 6.24 -8.73 -6.79
CA ASP A 47 6.55 -10.02 -6.16
C ASP A 47 5.42 -10.35 -5.19
N LEU A 48 4.63 -11.36 -5.53
CA LEU A 48 3.52 -11.84 -4.71
C LEU A 48 3.80 -13.26 -4.24
N LEU A 49 3.68 -13.49 -2.94
CA LEU A 49 3.69 -14.81 -2.34
C LEU A 49 2.39 -15.04 -1.56
N GLN A 50 1.55 -15.95 -2.02
CA GLN A 50 0.42 -16.48 -1.25
C GLN A 50 0.74 -17.89 -0.77
N ASP A 51 0.67 -18.15 0.53
CA ASP A 51 0.91 -19.48 1.10
C ASP A 51 -0.21 -19.83 2.09
N GLY A 52 -1.03 -20.82 1.75
CA GLY A 52 -2.11 -21.31 2.59
C GLY A 52 -3.41 -21.53 1.82
N THR A 53 -4.56 -21.25 2.44
CA THR A 53 -5.86 -21.58 1.87
C THR A 53 -6.74 -20.37 1.67
N THR A 54 -7.40 -20.28 0.52
CA THR A 54 -8.42 -19.25 0.22
C THR A 54 -7.97 -17.80 0.39
N ASN A 55 -6.67 -17.52 0.31
CA ASN A 55 -6.16 -16.15 0.33
C ASN A 55 -6.45 -15.45 -1.01
N ILE A 56 -6.81 -14.18 -0.98
CA ILE A 56 -7.08 -13.36 -2.16
C ILE A 56 -6.07 -12.22 -2.23
N ALA A 57 -5.41 -12.04 -3.36
CA ALA A 57 -4.49 -10.94 -3.61
C ALA A 57 -4.88 -10.23 -4.91
N GLY A 58 -5.30 -8.98 -4.82
CA GLY A 58 -5.53 -8.09 -5.95
C GLY A 58 -4.42 -7.04 -5.99
N ILE A 59 -3.67 -6.95 -7.08
CA ILE A 59 -2.60 -5.95 -7.23
C ILE A 59 -2.78 -5.25 -8.58
N ALA A 60 -2.89 -3.94 -8.58
CA ALA A 60 -2.91 -3.09 -9.77
C ALA A 60 -1.75 -2.09 -9.70
N GLN A 61 -0.95 -2.03 -10.76
CA GLN A 61 0.13 -1.07 -10.92
C GLN A 61 -0.04 -0.36 -12.27
N ASP A 62 -0.39 0.92 -12.24
CA ASP A 62 -0.49 1.78 -13.43
C ASP A 62 0.58 2.89 -13.36
N GLY A 63 1.46 2.94 -14.35
CA GLY A 63 2.48 3.98 -14.50
C GLY A 63 3.89 3.42 -14.66
N THR A 64 4.91 4.07 -14.11
CA THR A 64 6.31 3.67 -14.35
C THR A 64 7.10 3.42 -13.07
N TYR A 65 7.94 2.38 -13.08
CA TYR A 65 8.81 2.02 -11.94
C TYR A 65 8.09 1.74 -10.61
N ASN A 66 6.81 1.35 -10.65
CA ASN A 66 6.10 0.96 -9.44
C ASN A 66 6.60 -0.41 -8.94
N ARG A 67 6.81 -0.55 -7.64
CA ARG A 67 7.23 -1.79 -6.98
C ARG A 67 6.20 -2.21 -5.95
N SER A 68 5.75 -3.45 -6.04
CA SER A 68 4.86 -4.08 -5.07
C SER A 68 5.51 -5.37 -4.57
N ILE A 69 5.67 -5.49 -3.25
CA ILE A 69 5.87 -6.77 -2.58
C ILE A 69 4.63 -7.07 -1.75
N ALA A 70 4.09 -8.27 -1.93
CA ALA A 70 2.93 -8.74 -1.22
C ALA A 70 3.15 -10.16 -0.72
N VAL A 71 2.93 -10.39 0.57
CA VAL A 71 3.02 -11.71 1.21
C VAL A 71 1.73 -11.96 1.98
N SER A 72 1.02 -13.03 1.66
CA SER A 72 -0.22 -13.43 2.32
C SER A 72 -0.12 -14.89 2.75
N GLN A 73 0.10 -15.13 4.05
CA GLN A 73 0.30 -16.46 4.63
C GLN A 73 -0.83 -16.81 5.60
N GLY A 74 -1.42 -17.99 5.43
CA GLY A 74 -2.47 -18.52 6.29
C GLY A 74 -3.80 -18.71 5.57
N THR A 75 -4.93 -18.36 6.19
CA THR A 75 -6.27 -18.71 5.67
C THR A 75 -7.14 -17.48 5.45
N SER A 76 -7.76 -17.37 4.26
CA SER A 76 -8.77 -16.33 3.95
C SER A 76 -8.28 -14.90 4.17
N ASN A 77 -6.98 -14.64 4.04
CA ASN A 77 -6.46 -13.27 4.07
C ASN A 77 -6.75 -12.60 2.73
N ILE A 78 -7.06 -11.30 2.77
CA ILE A 78 -7.35 -10.48 1.58
C ILE A 78 -6.34 -9.33 1.54
N LEU A 79 -5.66 -9.21 0.41
CA LEU A 79 -4.66 -8.18 0.15
C LEU A 79 -5.04 -7.44 -1.14
N GLU A 80 -5.23 -6.14 -1.05
CA GLU A 80 -5.56 -5.25 -2.18
C GLU A 80 -4.54 -4.12 -2.27
N ILE A 81 -3.80 -4.06 -3.37
CA ILE A 81 -2.81 -3.00 -3.62
C ILE A 81 -3.16 -2.32 -4.94
N ASP A 82 -3.25 -1.00 -4.91
CA ASP A 82 -3.45 -0.16 -6.09
C ASP A 82 -2.39 0.95 -6.09
N GLN A 83 -1.51 0.93 -7.09
CA GLN A 83 -0.42 1.89 -7.26
C GLN A 83 -0.60 2.62 -8.60
N GLU A 84 -0.97 3.89 -8.56
CA GLU A 84 -1.11 4.76 -9.73
C GLU A 84 -0.04 5.86 -9.68
N GLY A 85 0.73 6.01 -10.77
CA GLY A 85 1.79 7.01 -10.91
C GLY A 85 3.19 6.40 -11.06
N ASN A 86 4.22 7.13 -10.63
CA ASN A 86 5.62 6.74 -10.85
C ASN A 86 6.39 6.54 -9.53
N ASP A 87 7.27 5.54 -9.48
CA ASP A 87 8.15 5.24 -8.34
C ASP A 87 7.43 4.92 -7.02
N ASN A 88 6.17 4.45 -7.07
CA ASN A 88 5.47 3.98 -5.87
C ASN A 88 6.09 2.66 -5.38
N SER A 89 6.30 2.54 -4.07
CA SER A 89 6.75 1.30 -3.44
C SER A 89 5.79 0.87 -2.35
N ASN A 90 5.31 -0.37 -2.44
CA ASN A 90 4.50 -1.01 -1.43
C ASN A 90 5.18 -2.28 -0.91
N ASP A 91 5.06 -2.53 0.39
CA ASP A 91 5.40 -3.81 1.02
C ASP A 91 4.29 -4.22 2.00
N ALA A 92 3.49 -5.23 1.64
CA ALA A 92 2.33 -5.66 2.41
C ALA A 92 2.46 -7.12 2.86
N TRP A 93 2.43 -7.36 4.17
CA TRP A 93 2.61 -8.68 4.78
C TRP A 93 1.43 -9.02 5.69
N GLN A 94 0.76 -10.13 5.41
CA GLN A 94 -0.32 -10.67 6.23
C GLN A 94 0.00 -12.09 6.63
N ILE A 95 -0.01 -12.37 7.93
CA ILE A 95 0.21 -13.70 8.47
C ILE A 95 -0.93 -14.02 9.45
N GLY A 96 -1.67 -15.10 9.19
CA GLY A 96 -2.73 -15.57 10.07
C GLY A 96 -4.04 -15.84 9.33
N VAL A 97 -5.17 -15.49 9.94
CA VAL A 97 -6.50 -15.84 9.42
C VAL A 97 -7.35 -14.59 9.25
N GLY A 98 -7.97 -14.41 8.08
CA GLY A 98 -8.97 -13.37 7.87
C GLY A 98 -8.44 -11.93 7.86
N ASN A 99 -7.13 -11.71 7.78
CA ASN A 99 -6.60 -10.35 7.77
C ASN A 99 -6.94 -9.63 6.44
N TYR A 100 -7.27 -8.34 6.52
CA TYR A 100 -7.53 -7.46 5.38
C TYR A 100 -6.49 -6.33 5.33
N ALA A 101 -5.82 -6.17 4.19
CA ALA A 101 -4.86 -5.10 3.94
C ALA A 101 -5.22 -4.44 2.62
N LYS A 102 -5.51 -3.15 2.68
CA LYS A 102 -5.72 -2.32 1.50
C LYS A 102 -4.71 -1.19 1.47
N VAL A 103 -4.00 -1.08 0.36
CA VAL A 103 -3.05 0.00 0.13
C VAL A 103 -3.38 0.67 -1.19
N ASN A 104 -3.73 1.95 -1.15
CA ASN A 104 -3.95 2.77 -2.32
C ASN A 104 -2.92 3.92 -2.33
N GLN A 105 -2.02 3.89 -3.30
CA GLN A 105 -1.02 4.92 -3.54
C GLN A 105 -1.31 5.60 -4.87
N LYS A 106 -1.93 6.78 -4.83
CA LYS A 106 -2.27 7.55 -6.03
C LYS A 106 -1.44 8.83 -6.10
N GLN A 107 -0.54 8.91 -7.08
CA GLN A 107 0.50 9.93 -7.16
C GLN A 107 0.31 10.93 -8.32
N ALA A 108 0.92 12.11 -8.18
CA ALA A 108 1.26 13.01 -9.29
C ALA A 108 2.78 13.07 -9.58
N ILE A 109 3.67 13.17 -8.56
CA ILE A 109 5.15 13.22 -8.66
C ILE A 109 5.80 12.67 -7.36
N GLY A 110 6.99 12.04 -7.41
CA GLY A 110 7.83 11.71 -6.25
C GLY A 110 7.39 10.58 -5.30
N GLY A 111 7.66 9.32 -5.71
CA GLY A 111 7.46 8.03 -5.05
C GLY A 111 6.86 7.98 -3.63
N GLN A 112 5.76 7.26 -3.45
CA GLN A 112 5.16 6.96 -2.14
C GLN A 112 5.66 5.64 -1.56
N ILE A 113 5.78 5.55 -0.22
CA ILE A 113 6.17 4.30 0.47
C ILE A 113 5.06 3.90 1.45
N ALA A 114 4.51 2.71 1.27
CA ALA A 114 3.56 2.11 2.20
C ALA A 114 4.09 0.75 2.66
N TRP A 115 4.19 0.55 3.98
CA TRP A 115 4.44 -0.76 4.58
C TRP A 115 3.28 -1.14 5.50
N THR A 116 2.68 -2.30 5.25
CA THR A 116 1.66 -2.89 6.11
C THR A 116 2.11 -4.25 6.59
N ARG A 117 1.98 -4.51 7.89
CA ARG A 117 2.28 -5.81 8.48
C ARG A 117 1.21 -6.21 9.47
N GLN A 118 0.52 -7.31 9.21
CA GLN A 118 -0.53 -7.86 10.05
C GLN A 118 -0.17 -9.26 10.49
N ASN A 119 -0.24 -9.52 11.79
CA ASN A 119 -0.02 -10.84 12.37
C ASN A 119 -1.15 -11.18 13.36
N GLY A 120 -1.95 -12.20 13.04
CA GLY A 120 -3.03 -12.68 13.90
C GLY A 120 -4.33 -12.89 13.14
N THR A 121 -5.46 -12.65 13.80
CA THR A 121 -6.80 -12.96 13.26
C THR A 121 -7.60 -11.69 13.00
N ASP A 122 -8.23 -11.60 11.83
CA ASP A 122 -9.19 -10.53 11.48
C ASP A 122 -8.65 -9.11 11.70
N ASN A 123 -7.34 -8.87 11.52
CA ASN A 123 -6.81 -7.52 11.55
C ASN A 123 -7.10 -6.80 10.24
N GLU A 124 -7.29 -5.48 10.31
CA GLU A 124 -7.60 -4.63 9.17
C GLU A 124 -6.64 -3.43 9.10
N VAL A 125 -5.93 -3.29 7.97
CA VAL A 125 -5.13 -2.11 7.63
C VAL A 125 -5.67 -1.48 6.36
N GLU A 126 -5.96 -0.19 6.42
CA GLU A 126 -6.28 0.62 5.24
C GLU A 126 -5.33 1.81 5.14
N LEU A 127 -4.59 1.89 4.03
CA LEU A 127 -3.68 3.00 3.74
C LEU A 127 -4.10 3.72 2.46
N TYR A 128 -4.26 5.03 2.57
CA TYR A 128 -4.49 5.92 1.45
C TYR A 128 -3.40 7.02 1.46
N GLN A 129 -2.56 7.02 0.43
CA GLN A 129 -1.52 8.04 0.26
C GLN A 129 -1.74 8.77 -1.07
N TRP A 130 -1.90 10.09 -0.99
CA TRP A 130 -2.14 10.96 -2.14
C TRP A 130 -1.06 12.03 -2.29
N ASP A 131 -0.75 12.37 -3.54
CA ASP A 131 0.21 13.42 -3.93
C ASP A 131 1.68 12.96 -3.88
N THR A 132 2.56 13.54 -3.06
CA THR A 132 4.02 13.40 -3.23
C THR A 132 4.74 12.98 -1.95
N SER A 133 5.58 11.94 -2.01
CA SER A 133 6.56 11.56 -0.98
C SER A 133 6.00 11.25 0.42
N ASN A 134 4.76 10.76 0.50
CA ASN A 134 4.17 10.29 1.75
C ASN A 134 4.70 8.91 2.13
N ARG A 135 4.86 8.67 3.44
CA ARG A 135 5.32 7.41 4.01
C ARG A 135 4.38 6.94 5.11
N ALA A 136 3.89 5.72 4.98
CA ALA A 136 2.99 5.10 5.95
C ALA A 136 3.53 3.73 6.37
N TYR A 137 3.63 3.51 7.67
CA TYR A 137 4.13 2.28 8.27
C TYR A 137 3.11 1.79 9.29
N MET A 138 2.35 0.74 8.99
CA MET A 138 1.34 0.18 9.90
C MET A 138 1.69 -1.25 10.27
N THR A 139 1.80 -1.53 11.56
CA THR A 139 2.03 -2.88 12.10
C THR A 139 0.95 -3.23 13.12
N GLN A 140 0.27 -4.35 12.91
CA GLN A 140 -0.73 -4.90 13.81
C GLN A 140 -0.33 -6.32 14.23
N SER A 141 -0.45 -6.60 15.52
CA SER A 141 -0.24 -7.93 16.08
C SER A 141 -1.31 -8.25 17.12
N GLY A 142 -2.12 -9.27 16.86
CA GLY A 142 -3.20 -9.74 17.72
C GLY A 142 -4.51 -9.96 16.94
N ASP A 143 -5.66 -9.81 17.58
CA ASP A 143 -6.94 -10.11 16.96
C ASP A 143 -7.84 -8.87 16.80
N ARG A 144 -8.47 -8.70 15.64
CA ARG A 144 -9.48 -7.66 15.36
C ARG A 144 -8.98 -6.23 15.59
N ASN A 145 -7.71 -5.95 15.28
CA ASN A 145 -7.21 -4.57 15.29
C ASN A 145 -7.55 -3.86 13.97
N TYR A 146 -7.88 -2.57 14.03
CA TYR A 146 -8.11 -1.70 12.88
C TYR A 146 -7.08 -0.56 12.84
N ALA A 147 -6.46 -0.35 11.68
CA ALA A 147 -5.44 0.65 11.43
C ALA A 147 -5.72 1.38 10.10
N GLY A 148 -6.25 2.59 10.17
CA GLY A 148 -6.46 3.46 9.02
C GLY A 148 -5.44 4.58 8.99
N ALA A 149 -4.80 4.83 7.84
CA ALA A 149 -4.05 6.07 7.65
C ALA A 149 -4.36 6.74 6.29
N GLN A 150 -4.56 8.05 6.33
CA GLN A 150 -4.78 8.89 5.16
C GLN A 150 -3.78 10.05 5.19
N GLN A 151 -2.94 10.13 4.15
CA GLN A 151 -1.93 11.17 3.99
C GLN A 151 -2.21 11.95 2.70
N TYR A 152 -2.49 13.24 2.85
CA TYR A 152 -2.70 14.15 1.72
C TYR A 152 -1.52 15.11 1.59
N THR A 153 -1.16 15.49 0.36
CA THR A 153 -0.12 16.50 0.03
C THR A 153 1.31 15.97 0.18
N VAL A 154 2.28 16.75 0.70
CA VAL A 154 3.71 16.45 0.52
C VAL A 154 4.40 16.02 1.82
N GLY A 155 5.07 14.86 1.79
CA GLY A 155 6.12 14.51 2.75
C GLY A 155 5.65 14.09 4.14
N ASN A 156 4.39 13.66 4.28
CA ASN A 156 3.88 13.21 5.56
C ASN A 156 4.42 11.82 5.93
N VAL A 157 4.67 11.61 7.22
CA VAL A 157 5.12 10.34 7.77
C VAL A 157 4.15 9.92 8.86
N THR A 158 3.58 8.73 8.71
CA THR A 158 2.73 8.11 9.71
C THR A 158 3.26 6.74 10.08
N THR A 159 3.28 6.44 11.37
CA THR A 159 3.67 5.14 11.91
C THR A 159 2.65 4.74 12.96
N GLY A 160 1.99 3.60 12.75
CA GLY A 160 1.03 3.02 13.66
C GLY A 160 1.43 1.62 14.08
N GLU A 161 1.55 1.38 15.38
CA GLU A 161 1.79 0.08 15.98
C GLU A 161 0.62 -0.30 16.88
N GLN A 162 0.00 -1.46 16.65
CA GLN A 162 -1.06 -1.99 17.52
C GLN A 162 -0.69 -3.40 17.98
N PHE A 163 -0.61 -3.59 19.29
CA PHE A 163 -0.35 -4.87 19.94
C PHE A 163 -1.48 -5.20 20.90
N GLY A 164 -2.16 -6.33 20.67
CA GLY A 164 -3.29 -6.79 21.47
C GLY A 164 -4.56 -6.92 20.63
N ASN A 165 -5.74 -6.74 21.23
CA ASN A 165 -7.00 -7.07 20.57
C ASN A 165 -7.96 -5.88 20.50
N ASP A 166 -8.77 -5.81 19.45
CA ASP A 166 -9.82 -4.80 19.32
C ASP A 166 -9.30 -3.34 19.42
N ASN A 167 -8.05 -3.07 19.05
CA ASN A 167 -7.53 -1.70 19.03
C ASN A 167 -7.89 -1.01 17.70
N SER A 168 -8.18 0.29 17.75
CA SER A 168 -8.47 1.12 16.59
C SER A 168 -7.53 2.33 16.55
N LEU A 169 -6.82 2.48 15.43
CA LEU A 169 -5.93 3.60 15.17
C LEU A 169 -6.31 4.23 13.83
N ILE A 170 -6.75 5.49 13.86
CA ILE A 170 -7.06 6.28 12.67
C ILE A 170 -6.13 7.48 12.63
N ASN A 171 -5.47 7.68 11.51
CA ASN A 171 -4.50 8.75 11.32
C ASN A 171 -4.80 9.54 10.05
N TRP A 172 -5.16 10.81 10.19
CA TRP A 172 -5.39 11.73 9.11
C TRP A 172 -4.33 12.84 9.15
N GLN A 173 -3.54 12.96 8.08
CA GLN A 173 -2.56 14.02 7.91
C GLN A 173 -2.91 14.83 6.66
N THR A 174 -3.36 16.07 6.86
CA THR A 174 -3.62 17.04 5.79
C THR A 174 -2.63 18.20 5.90
N GLY A 175 -1.74 18.34 4.92
CA GLY A 175 -0.69 19.37 4.91
C GLY A 175 0.71 18.78 4.81
N ASN A 176 1.75 19.62 4.91
CA ASN A 176 3.10 19.23 4.48
C ASN A 176 4.01 18.83 5.65
N ALA A 177 4.77 17.75 5.48
CA ALA A 177 5.81 17.30 6.42
C ALA A 177 5.31 17.01 7.86
N ASN A 178 4.06 16.59 8.02
CA ASN A 178 3.54 16.16 9.31
C ASN A 178 4.08 14.77 9.65
N GLN A 179 4.44 14.58 10.92
CA GLN A 179 4.97 13.33 11.45
C GLN A 179 4.07 12.86 12.59
N SER A 180 3.64 11.61 12.52
CA SER A 180 2.88 10.99 13.58
C SER A 180 3.37 9.60 13.90
N PHE A 181 3.63 9.35 15.18
CA PHE A 181 3.89 8.03 15.71
C PHE A 181 2.78 7.68 16.71
N HIS A 182 2.13 6.53 16.53
CA HIS A 182 1.14 6.01 17.46
C HIS A 182 1.44 4.57 17.81
N ARG A 183 1.36 4.26 19.09
CA ARG A 183 1.46 2.89 19.60
C ARG A 183 0.34 2.60 20.58
N GLN A 184 -0.40 1.52 20.34
CA GLN A 184 -1.46 1.00 21.21
C GLN A 184 -1.08 -0.39 21.70
N ASP A 185 -0.88 -0.54 23.00
CA ASP A 185 -0.60 -1.82 23.65
C ASP A 185 -1.76 -2.18 24.60
N GLY A 186 -2.59 -3.16 24.23
CA GLY A 186 -3.67 -3.66 25.09
C GLY A 186 -4.96 -3.97 24.32
N THR A 187 -6.11 -3.71 24.95
CA THR A 187 -7.41 -4.08 24.38
C THR A 187 -8.36 -2.90 24.26
N PHE A 188 -9.13 -2.78 23.17
CA PHE A 188 -10.10 -1.69 23.02
C PHE A 188 -9.50 -0.28 23.15
N ASN A 189 -8.25 -0.07 22.74
CA ASN A 189 -7.70 1.27 22.67
C ASN A 189 -8.13 1.95 21.37
N GLU A 190 -8.59 3.18 21.44
CA GLU A 190 -8.99 4.00 20.31
C GLU A 190 -8.08 5.23 20.23
N ALA A 191 -7.43 5.43 19.10
CA ALA A 191 -6.63 6.61 18.81
C ALA A 191 -7.10 7.20 17.48
N THR A 192 -7.52 8.46 17.50
CA THR A 192 -7.78 9.24 16.30
C THR A 192 -6.84 10.44 16.29
N LEU A 193 -5.98 10.52 15.28
CA LEU A 193 -5.13 11.66 15.02
C LEU A 193 -5.61 12.39 13.78
N ASP A 194 -5.78 13.70 13.90
CA ASP A 194 -5.99 14.62 12.79
C ASP A 194 -4.92 15.73 12.86
N GLN A 195 -3.97 15.72 11.93
CA GLN A 195 -2.94 16.75 11.80
C GLN A 195 -3.20 17.58 10.54
N MET A 196 -3.66 18.81 10.73
CA MET A 196 -3.83 19.82 9.70
C MET A 196 -2.71 20.87 9.83
N GLY A 197 -1.91 21.10 8.79
CA GLY A 197 -0.87 22.14 8.81
C GLY A 197 0.51 21.67 8.35
N THR A 198 1.56 22.36 8.77
CA THR A 198 2.93 22.09 8.31
C THR A 198 3.89 21.80 9.45
N ASN A 199 4.70 20.75 9.35
CA ASN A 199 5.67 20.32 10.37
C ASN A 199 5.05 19.93 11.72
N GLN A 200 3.82 19.43 11.75
CA GLN A 200 3.22 18.96 12.99
C GLN A 200 3.82 17.63 13.40
N MET A 201 4.26 17.53 14.65
CA MET A 201 4.77 16.30 15.24
C MET A 201 3.81 15.81 16.32
N HIS A 202 3.42 14.56 16.22
CA HIS A 202 2.66 13.87 17.27
C HIS A 202 3.32 12.54 17.63
N THR A 203 3.31 12.24 18.93
CA THR A 203 3.70 10.93 19.46
C THR A 203 2.68 10.51 20.52
N GLY A 204 1.96 9.43 20.24
CA GLY A 204 0.89 8.90 21.08
C GLY A 204 1.21 7.50 21.56
N PHE A 205 1.03 7.26 22.86
CA PHE A 205 1.14 5.93 23.47
C PHE A 205 -0.11 5.65 24.29
N GLN A 206 -0.79 4.55 24.03
CA GLN A 206 -1.89 4.05 24.86
C GLN A 206 -1.53 2.66 25.37
N ASN A 207 -1.57 2.48 26.69
CA ASN A 207 -1.34 1.19 27.33
C ASN A 207 -2.53 0.83 28.21
N GLY A 208 -3.03 -0.39 28.09
CA GLY A 208 -4.13 -0.91 28.91
C GLY A 208 -5.42 -1.12 28.12
N SER A 209 -6.56 -1.01 28.78
CA SER A 209 -7.87 -1.31 28.19
C SER A 209 -8.76 -0.07 28.10
N GLY A 210 -9.41 0.13 26.94
CA GLY A 210 -10.44 1.16 26.79
C GLY A 210 -9.93 2.59 26.74
N ASN A 211 -8.64 2.81 26.43
CA ASN A 211 -8.12 4.17 26.36
C ASN A 211 -8.60 4.85 25.07
N MET A 212 -8.98 6.12 25.16
CA MET A 212 -9.32 6.96 24.01
C MET A 212 -8.33 8.12 23.91
N MET A 213 -7.74 8.32 22.74
CA MET A 213 -6.81 9.41 22.44
C MET A 213 -7.28 10.09 21.17
N THR A 214 -7.88 11.27 21.31
CA THR A 214 -8.18 12.14 20.18
C THR A 214 -7.15 13.26 20.17
N VAL A 215 -6.43 13.39 19.08
CA VAL A 215 -5.46 14.46 18.89
C VAL A 215 -5.84 15.19 17.62
N THR A 216 -6.13 16.48 17.76
CA THR A 216 -6.31 17.38 16.62
C THR A 216 -5.24 18.46 16.73
N GLN A 217 -4.33 18.50 15.76
CA GLN A 217 -3.34 19.57 15.62
C GLN A 217 -3.71 20.38 14.39
N MET A 218 -3.90 21.68 14.56
CA MET A 218 -4.21 22.63 13.48
C MET A 218 -3.26 23.81 13.61
N ASP A 219 -2.71 24.28 12.48
CA ASP A 219 -2.10 25.61 12.34
C ASP A 219 -3.09 26.60 11.70
#